data_AF-A0A0T1T1K7-F1
#
_entry.id   AF-A0A0T1T1K7-F1
#
_cell.length_a   1.000
_cell.length_b   1.000
_cell.length_c   1.000
_cell.angle_alpha   90.00
_cell.angle_beta   90.00
_cell.angle_gamma   90.00
#
_symmetry.space_group_name_H-M   'P 1'
#
loop_
_entity.id
_entity.type
_entity.pdbx_description
1 polymer ?
#
loop_
_entity_poly.entity_id
_entity_poly.type
_entity_poly.pdbx_seq_one_letter_code
_entity_poly.pdbx_strand_id
1 'polypeptide(L)'
;MRPTGTPLSRRCFVFTDHWANWSLCKTACVLAIGILDEVSAQYDHAVADAKFGAGNGSVAHAVPSLCTDADGYDLGQRQERGRGSGTHRAGHGAAGRDLRVARNQGCDLYRYDSKRFLKAARYVAAYPLGNDVPFPTYTLRAAGRPVRGTLRPPSSPPHAGRPVRCGRCSTTKTADCCP
;
A
#
# COMPACT_ATOMS: atom_id res chain seq x y z
N MET A 1 -3.05 -32.41 -22.66
CA MET A 1 -3.68 -31.24 -23.32
C MET A 1 -4.32 -30.39 -22.25
N ARG A 2 -3.80 -29.19 -22.01
CA ARG A 2 -4.38 -28.23 -21.05
C ARG A 2 -5.70 -27.75 -21.68
N PRO A 3 -6.87 -27.99 -21.06
CA PRO A 3 -8.12 -27.54 -21.66
C PRO A 3 -8.07 -26.02 -21.79
N THR A 4 -8.23 -25.53 -23.01
CA THR A 4 -8.37 -24.10 -23.31
C THR A 4 -9.70 -23.66 -22.73
N GLY A 5 -9.65 -23.21 -21.48
CA GLY A 5 -10.81 -22.71 -20.75
C GLY A 5 -11.52 -21.63 -21.55
N THR A 6 -12.82 -21.81 -21.73
CA THR A 6 -13.77 -20.78 -22.13
C THR A 6 -13.38 -19.48 -21.45
N PRO A 7 -13.24 -18.34 -22.18
CA PRO A 7 -12.96 -17.07 -21.53
C PRO A 7 -14.06 -16.84 -20.52
N LEU A 8 -13.69 -16.72 -19.24
CA LEU A 8 -14.63 -16.38 -18.17
C LEU A 8 -15.36 -15.12 -18.64
N SER A 9 -16.61 -15.32 -19.08
CA SER A 9 -17.48 -14.24 -19.54
C SER A 9 -17.51 -13.20 -18.42
N ARG A 10 -17.46 -11.93 -18.81
CA ARG A 10 -17.25 -10.70 -18.02
C ARG A 10 -18.25 -10.48 -16.87
N ARG A 11 -18.41 -11.43 -15.96
CA ARG A 11 -19.26 -11.32 -14.78
C ARG A 11 -18.50 -11.87 -13.58
N CYS A 12 -18.35 -10.97 -12.60
CA CYS A 12 -18.11 -11.28 -11.20
C CYS A 12 -16.66 -11.58 -10.76
N PHE A 13 -15.78 -10.58 -10.85
CA PHE A 13 -14.99 -10.20 -9.67
C PHE A 13 -14.51 -8.75 -9.83
N VAL A 14 -15.38 -7.79 -9.55
CA VAL A 14 -14.98 -6.37 -9.56
C VAL A 14 -14.30 -6.09 -8.21
N PHE A 15 -12.98 -5.95 -8.20
CA PHE A 15 -12.17 -5.56 -7.03
C PHE A 15 -12.30 -4.07 -6.68
N THR A 16 -13.40 -3.41 -7.03
CA THR A 16 -13.60 -1.98 -6.73
C THR A 16 -14.12 -1.83 -5.32
N ASP A 17 -13.22 -1.79 -4.35
CA ASP A 17 -13.53 -1.27 -3.02
C ASP A 17 -13.07 0.17 -2.90
N HIS A 18 -13.72 0.87 -1.99
CA HIS A 18 -13.38 2.26 -1.68
C HIS A 18 -12.00 2.42 -1.01
N TRP A 19 -11.38 1.33 -0.53
CA TRP A 19 -10.04 1.33 0.06
C TRP A 19 -9.14 0.23 -0.49
N ALA A 20 -7.85 0.53 -0.60
CA ALA A 20 -6.83 -0.40 -1.08
C ALA A 20 -6.76 -1.72 -0.29
N ASN A 21 -6.73 -1.72 1.06
CA ASN A 21 -6.58 -2.99 1.79
C ASN A 21 -7.75 -3.95 1.57
N TRP A 22 -8.96 -3.42 1.37
CA TRP A 22 -10.14 -4.26 1.11
C TRP A 22 -10.01 -4.94 -0.25
N SER A 23 -9.66 -4.18 -1.28
CA SER A 23 -9.37 -4.72 -2.61
C SER A 23 -8.23 -5.75 -2.56
N LEU A 24 -7.16 -5.48 -1.81
CA LEU A 24 -6.02 -6.40 -1.67
C LEU A 24 -6.40 -7.72 -0.99
N CYS A 25 -7.18 -7.68 0.09
CA CYS A 25 -7.68 -8.90 0.72
C CYS A 25 -8.51 -9.75 -0.26
N LYS A 26 -9.32 -9.11 -1.09
CA LYS A 26 -10.06 -9.82 -2.14
C LYS A 26 -9.14 -10.40 -3.20
N THR A 27 -8.16 -9.63 -3.69
CA THR A 27 -7.16 -10.09 -4.68
C THR A 27 -6.44 -11.33 -4.17
N ALA A 28 -6.10 -11.34 -2.88
CA ALA A 28 -5.47 -12.48 -2.24
C ALA A 28 -6.35 -13.72 -2.17
N CYS A 29 -7.64 -13.57 -1.88
CA CYS A 29 -8.57 -14.70 -1.90
C CYS A 29 -8.62 -15.32 -3.29
N VAL A 30 -8.74 -14.50 -4.34
CA VAL A 30 -8.79 -15.00 -5.73
C VAL A 30 -7.45 -15.62 -6.16
N LEU A 31 -6.32 -15.01 -5.79
CA LEU A 31 -4.98 -15.60 -6.01
C LEU A 31 -4.87 -16.97 -5.34
N ALA A 32 -5.28 -17.08 -4.07
CA ALA A 32 -5.19 -18.33 -3.31
C ALA A 32 -6.10 -19.42 -3.90
N ILE A 33 -7.35 -19.10 -4.24
CA ILE A 33 -8.30 -20.04 -4.86
C ILE A 33 -7.77 -20.49 -6.22
N GLY A 34 -7.33 -19.56 -7.08
CA GLY A 34 -6.80 -19.89 -8.40
C GLY A 34 -5.54 -20.76 -8.36
N ILE A 35 -4.72 -20.64 -7.31
CA ILE A 35 -3.56 -21.52 -7.08
C ILE A 35 -4.01 -22.88 -6.54
N LEU A 36 -4.91 -22.90 -5.54
CA LEU A 36 -5.39 -24.13 -4.90
C LEU A 36 -6.14 -25.05 -5.87
N ASP A 37 -7.00 -24.47 -6.70
CA ASP A 37 -7.82 -25.20 -7.68
C ASP A 37 -7.09 -25.37 -9.03
N GLU A 38 -5.85 -24.87 -9.14
CA GLU A 38 -5.04 -24.86 -10.36
C GLU A 38 -5.70 -24.17 -11.58
N VAL A 39 -6.62 -23.23 -11.32
CA VAL A 39 -7.34 -22.48 -12.36
C VAL A 39 -6.53 -21.25 -12.78
N SER A 40 -5.62 -21.45 -13.75
CA SER A 40 -4.75 -20.38 -14.28
C SER A 40 -5.50 -19.11 -14.71
N ALA A 41 -6.70 -19.22 -15.28
CA ALA A 41 -7.50 -18.05 -15.68
C ALA A 41 -7.88 -17.14 -14.50
N GLN A 42 -8.14 -17.70 -13.31
CA GLN A 42 -8.43 -16.92 -12.10
C GLN A 42 -7.18 -16.24 -11.56
N TYR A 43 -6.05 -16.96 -11.55
CA TYR A 43 -4.75 -16.40 -11.17
C TYR A 43 -4.36 -15.24 -12.08
N ASP A 44 -4.43 -15.44 -13.40
CA ASP A 44 -4.09 -14.43 -14.40
C ASP A 44 -4.99 -13.19 -14.29
N HIS A 45 -6.28 -13.39 -14.02
CA HIS A 45 -7.22 -12.30 -13.77
C HIS A 45 -6.83 -11.49 -12.52
N ALA A 46 -6.50 -12.14 -11.41
CA ALA A 46 -6.09 -11.45 -10.18
C ALA A 46 -4.76 -10.69 -10.35
N VAL A 47 -3.80 -11.26 -11.08
CA VAL A 47 -2.54 -10.57 -11.42
C VAL A 47 -2.79 -9.38 -12.35
N ALA A 48 -3.67 -9.53 -13.34
CA ALA A 48 -4.04 -8.44 -14.24
C ALA A 48 -4.72 -7.30 -13.48
N ASP A 49 -5.61 -7.60 -12.54
CA ASP A 49 -6.24 -6.59 -11.68
C ASP A 49 -5.23 -5.92 -10.74
N ALA A 50 -4.28 -6.66 -10.17
CA ALA A 50 -3.20 -6.07 -9.37
C ALA A 50 -2.32 -5.09 -10.18
N LYS A 51 -2.15 -5.32 -11.50
CA LYS A 51 -1.33 -4.47 -12.38
C LYS A 51 -2.11 -3.27 -12.95
N PHE A 52 -3.29 -3.53 -13.50
CA PHE A 52 -4.06 -2.61 -14.34
C PHE A 52 -5.53 -2.47 -13.91
N GLY A 53 -5.90 -3.06 -12.77
CA GLY A 53 -7.26 -3.03 -12.25
C GLY A 53 -7.75 -1.61 -12.02
N ALA A 54 -9.02 -1.39 -12.35
CA ALA A 54 -9.69 -0.11 -12.15
C ALA A 54 -10.00 0.19 -10.66
N GLY A 55 -9.85 -0.81 -9.79
CA GLY A 55 -10.05 -0.72 -8.35
C GLY A 55 -8.80 -0.28 -7.59
N ASN A 56 -8.97 0.07 -6.32
CA ASN A 56 -7.87 0.52 -5.45
C ASN A 56 -6.86 -0.58 -5.08
N GLY A 57 -7.10 -1.82 -5.50
CA GLY A 57 -6.18 -2.95 -5.34
C GLY A 57 -5.01 -2.94 -6.32
N SER A 58 -5.12 -2.20 -7.43
CA SER A 58 -4.02 -2.11 -8.39
C SER A 58 -2.86 -1.29 -7.84
N VAL A 59 -1.62 -1.64 -8.22
CA VAL A 59 -0.40 -1.01 -7.69
C VAL A 59 -0.40 0.51 -7.86
N ALA A 60 -0.90 1.00 -9.01
CA ALA A 60 -0.99 2.42 -9.30
C ALA A 60 -2.01 3.15 -8.41
N HIS A 61 -3.12 2.51 -8.05
CA HIS A 61 -4.16 3.12 -7.21
C HIS A 61 -3.90 2.94 -5.71
N ALA A 62 -3.27 1.84 -5.31
CA ALA A 62 -2.85 1.60 -3.93
C ALA A 62 -1.76 2.59 -3.48
N VAL A 63 -0.91 3.04 -4.41
CA VAL A 63 0.15 4.04 -4.19
C VAL A 63 -0.06 5.19 -5.18
N PRO A 64 -1.05 6.06 -4.96
CA PRO A 64 -1.48 7.04 -5.96
C PRO A 64 -0.45 8.14 -6.22
N SER A 65 0.33 8.51 -5.21
CA SER A 65 1.26 9.64 -5.29
C SER A 65 2.70 9.17 -5.11
N LEU A 66 3.54 9.55 -6.07
CA LEU A 66 4.99 9.46 -5.96
C LEU A 66 5.53 10.81 -5.48
N CYS A 67 6.53 10.77 -4.62
CA CYS A 67 7.18 11.94 -4.05
C CYS A 67 8.68 11.64 -3.90
N THR A 68 9.47 12.68 -3.71
CA THR A 68 10.91 12.57 -3.47
C THR A 68 11.18 13.15 -2.10
N ASP A 69 12.04 12.51 -1.30
CA ASP A 69 12.50 13.08 -0.03
C ASP A 69 13.58 14.14 -0.24
N ALA A 70 14.01 14.78 0.85
CA ALA A 70 15.06 15.79 0.85
C ALA A 70 16.42 15.26 0.33
N ASP A 71 16.65 13.95 0.46
CA ASP A 71 17.89 13.27 0.04
C ASP A 71 17.84 12.80 -1.44
N GLY A 72 16.74 13.05 -2.14
CA GLY A 72 16.57 12.73 -3.55
C GLY A 72 16.09 11.30 -3.85
N TYR A 73 15.65 10.54 -2.84
CA TYR A 73 15.10 9.20 -3.04
C TYR A 73 13.61 9.22 -3.41
N ASP A 74 13.26 8.39 -4.39
CA ASP A 74 11.86 8.14 -4.75
C ASP A 74 11.11 7.40 -3.63
N LEU A 75 9.99 8.00 -3.22
CA LEU A 75 9.03 7.52 -2.25
C LEU A 75 7.62 7.41 -2.85
N GLY A 76 6.79 6.56 -2.25
CA GLY A 76 5.40 6.37 -2.66
C GLY A 76 4.43 6.52 -1.50
N GLN A 77 3.61 7.57 -1.50
CA GLN A 77 2.54 7.69 -0.51
C GLN A 77 1.43 6.69 -0.86
N ARG A 78 1.19 5.75 0.05
CA ARG A 78 0.08 4.80 -0.05
C ARG A 78 -1.25 5.49 0.26
N GLN A 79 -2.30 5.12 -0.47
CA GLN A 79 -3.68 5.60 -0.27
C GLN A 79 -4.08 5.60 1.23
N GLU A 80 -3.69 4.57 1.97
CA GLU A 80 -4.17 4.36 3.33
C GLU A 80 -3.45 5.19 4.40
N ARG A 81 -2.44 5.96 4.03
CA ARG A 81 -1.60 6.63 5.04
C ARG A 81 -2.40 7.55 5.95
N GLY A 82 -3.38 8.28 5.41
CA GLY A 82 -4.15 9.22 6.20
C GLY A 82 -5.33 8.61 6.96
N ARG A 83 -5.50 7.27 6.96
CA ARG A 83 -6.52 6.57 7.76
C ARG A 83 -6.03 6.11 9.14
N GLY A 84 -4.78 6.40 9.47
CA GLY A 84 -4.11 5.91 10.66
C GLY A 84 -2.99 4.92 10.34
N SER A 85 -2.00 4.90 11.22
CA SER A 85 -0.76 4.13 11.08
C SER A 85 -1.00 2.62 11.00
N GLY A 86 -1.98 2.09 11.76
CA GLY A 86 -2.35 0.68 11.76
C GLY A 86 -2.88 0.21 10.40
N THR A 87 -3.87 0.92 9.86
CA THR A 87 -4.45 0.62 8.53
C THR A 87 -3.38 0.67 7.44
N HIS A 88 -2.55 1.70 7.45
CA HIS A 88 -1.47 1.87 6.48
C HIS A 88 -0.46 0.70 6.47
N ARG A 89 -0.01 0.26 7.66
CA ARG A 89 0.92 -0.87 7.79
C ARG A 89 0.23 -2.19 7.42
N ALA A 90 -1.00 -2.40 7.87
CA ALA A 90 -1.78 -3.60 7.57
C ALA A 90 -1.97 -3.77 6.05
N GLY A 91 -2.39 -2.72 5.35
CA GLY A 91 -2.50 -2.75 3.89
C GLY A 91 -1.16 -2.99 3.21
N HIS A 92 -0.08 -2.37 3.69
CA HIS A 92 1.27 -2.63 3.15
C HIS A 92 1.71 -4.08 3.30
N GLY A 93 1.45 -4.69 4.46
CA GLY A 93 1.68 -6.11 4.69
C GLY A 93 0.84 -7.00 3.77
N ALA A 94 -0.45 -6.70 3.60
CA ALA A 94 -1.34 -7.46 2.71
C ALA A 94 -0.85 -7.45 1.26
N ALA A 95 -0.50 -6.28 0.71
CA ALA A 95 0.10 -6.21 -0.62
C ALA A 95 1.45 -6.95 -0.68
N GLY A 96 2.29 -6.84 0.36
CA GLY A 96 3.55 -7.57 0.42
C GLY A 96 3.38 -9.09 0.35
N ARG A 97 2.33 -9.64 0.98
CA ARG A 97 1.94 -11.05 0.86
C ARG A 97 1.54 -11.38 -0.58
N ASP A 98 0.64 -10.60 -1.18
CA ASP A 98 0.08 -10.90 -2.51
C ASP A 98 1.18 -10.87 -3.58
N LEU A 99 2.09 -9.89 -3.51
CA LEU A 99 3.27 -9.81 -4.39
C LEU A 99 4.21 -11.00 -4.20
N ARG A 100 4.38 -11.50 -2.96
CA ARG A 100 5.20 -12.69 -2.67
C ARG A 100 4.56 -13.95 -3.27
N VAL A 101 3.25 -14.11 -3.12
CA VAL A 101 2.50 -15.23 -3.71
C VAL A 101 2.64 -15.22 -5.23
N ALA A 102 2.45 -14.06 -5.87
CA ALA A 102 2.63 -13.92 -7.32
C ALA A 102 4.07 -14.24 -7.76
N ARG A 103 5.07 -13.80 -6.99
CA ARG A 103 6.48 -14.09 -7.29
C ARG A 103 6.81 -15.57 -7.19
N ASN A 104 6.21 -16.30 -6.25
CA ASN A 104 6.37 -17.75 -6.13
C ASN A 104 5.81 -18.50 -7.36
N GLN A 105 4.84 -17.91 -8.07
CA GLN A 105 4.29 -18.41 -9.33
C GLN A 105 5.02 -17.85 -10.56
N GLY A 106 6.20 -17.23 -10.38
CA GLY A 106 7.02 -16.69 -11.47
C GLY A 106 6.66 -15.27 -11.92
N CYS A 107 5.69 -14.59 -11.28
CA CYS A 107 5.31 -13.22 -11.61
C CYS A 107 5.91 -12.19 -10.64
N ASP A 108 6.99 -11.51 -11.05
CA ASP A 108 7.63 -10.49 -10.21
C ASP A 108 6.90 -9.13 -10.25
N LEU A 109 5.91 -8.98 -9.38
CA LEU A 109 5.19 -7.73 -9.18
C LEU A 109 5.97 -6.68 -8.37
N TYR A 110 7.10 -7.02 -7.72
CA TYR A 110 7.91 -6.03 -7.00
C TYR A 110 8.64 -5.08 -7.94
N ARG A 111 8.96 -5.54 -9.16
CA ARG A 111 9.60 -4.74 -10.21
C ARG A 111 8.61 -3.93 -11.05
N TYR A 112 7.32 -4.25 -10.95
CA TYR A 112 6.26 -3.59 -11.71
C TYR A 112 6.17 -2.09 -11.40
N ASP A 113 5.79 -1.31 -12.42
CA ASP A 113 5.59 0.14 -12.35
C ASP A 113 6.76 0.88 -11.67
N SER A 114 7.97 0.69 -12.22
CA SER A 114 9.20 1.30 -11.69
C SER A 114 9.43 1.04 -10.20
N LYS A 115 9.11 -0.18 -9.74
CA LYS A 115 9.22 -0.60 -8.34
C LYS A 115 8.33 0.23 -7.39
N ARG A 116 7.15 0.69 -7.84
CA ARG A 116 6.24 1.53 -7.05
C ARG A 116 5.92 0.96 -5.67
N PHE A 117 5.78 -0.37 -5.53
CA PHE A 117 5.59 -1.01 -4.22
C PHE A 117 6.79 -0.79 -3.28
N LEU A 118 8.02 -0.89 -3.78
CA LEU A 118 9.23 -0.66 -2.98
C LEU A 118 9.40 0.82 -2.62
N LYS A 119 9.02 1.74 -3.52
CA LYS A 119 8.93 3.18 -3.20
C LYS A 119 7.95 3.43 -2.05
N ALA A 120 6.84 2.70 -2.02
CA ALA A 120 5.91 2.77 -0.89
C ALA A 120 6.47 2.16 0.40
N ALA A 121 7.27 1.10 0.33
CA ALA A 121 7.94 0.54 1.50
C ALA A 121 8.89 1.56 2.15
N ARG A 122 9.65 2.31 1.34
CA ARG A 122 10.49 3.41 1.83
C ARG A 122 9.67 4.48 2.54
N TYR A 123 8.53 4.87 1.98
CA TYR A 123 7.63 5.85 2.59
C TYR A 123 7.02 5.37 3.92
N VAL A 124 6.69 4.08 4.03
CA VAL A 124 6.19 3.45 5.27
C VAL A 124 7.26 3.50 6.36
N ALA A 125 8.54 3.34 6.01
CA ALA A 125 9.67 3.38 6.93
C ALA A 125 10.12 4.80 7.30
N ALA A 126 10.19 5.72 6.32
CA ALA A 126 10.73 7.06 6.51
C ALA A 126 9.86 7.93 7.44
N TYR A 127 8.53 7.84 7.32
CA TYR A 127 7.68 8.77 8.06
C TYR A 127 7.60 8.54 9.58
N PRO A 128 7.52 7.29 10.10
CA PRO A 128 7.60 7.07 11.53
C PRO A 128 8.93 7.54 12.16
N LEU A 129 10.01 7.60 11.36
CA LEU A 129 11.32 8.07 11.79
C LEU A 129 11.39 9.61 11.91
N GLY A 130 10.36 10.33 11.48
CA GLY A 130 10.34 11.79 11.52
C GLY A 130 11.07 12.46 10.37
N ASN A 131 11.44 11.71 9.32
CA ASN A 131 12.02 12.29 8.12
C ASN A 131 11.02 13.23 7.43
N ASP A 132 11.55 14.26 6.76
CA ASP A 132 10.72 15.17 5.98
C ASP A 132 10.22 14.46 4.71
N VAL A 133 8.94 14.08 4.74
CA VAL A 133 8.32 13.27 3.70
C VAL A 133 7.03 13.94 3.27
N PRO A 134 6.88 14.30 1.98
CA PRO A 134 5.68 14.97 1.49
C PRO A 134 4.39 14.19 1.76
N PHE A 135 3.31 14.92 2.03
CA PHE A 135 1.97 14.38 2.19
C PHE A 135 1.02 15.00 1.13
N PRO A 136 1.12 14.60 -0.14
CA PRO A 136 0.23 15.12 -1.16
C PRO A 136 -1.20 14.61 -0.98
N THR A 137 -2.17 15.40 -1.46
CA THR A 137 -3.55 14.95 -1.59
C THR A 137 -3.69 14.07 -2.82
N TYR A 138 -4.48 13.00 -2.72
CA TYR A 138 -4.78 12.14 -3.87
C TYR A 138 -6.30 11.99 -4.05
N THR A 139 -6.72 11.56 -5.25
CA THR A 139 -8.12 11.28 -5.54
C THR A 139 -8.47 9.83 -5.20
N LEU A 140 -9.45 9.66 -4.32
CA LEU A 140 -10.00 8.35 -4.00
C LEU A 140 -10.88 7.88 -5.16
N ARG A 141 -10.70 6.63 -5.59
CA ARG A 141 -11.70 5.95 -6.42
C ARG A 141 -12.63 5.16 -5.50
N ALA A 142 -13.78 5.73 -5.17
CA ALA A 142 -14.86 5.01 -4.48
C ALA A 142 -16.04 4.87 -5.45
N ALA A 143 -16.52 3.65 -5.66
CA ALA A 143 -17.68 3.37 -6.52
C ALA A 143 -17.62 4.05 -7.91
N GLY A 144 -16.45 4.07 -8.55
CA GLY A 144 -16.29 4.62 -9.90
C GLY A 144 -16.29 6.16 -10.01
N ARG A 145 -16.37 6.90 -8.91
CA ARG A 145 -16.32 8.37 -8.90
C ARG A 145 -15.00 8.86 -8.29
N PRO A 146 -14.29 9.81 -8.93
CA PRO A 146 -13.16 10.47 -8.28
C PRO A 146 -13.70 11.36 -7.16
N VAL A 147 -13.42 10.99 -5.93
CA VAL A 147 -13.65 11.85 -4.76
C VAL A 147 -12.30 12.44 -4.38
N ARG A 148 -12.21 13.77 -4.24
CA ARG A 148 -10.98 14.41 -3.76
C ARG A 148 -10.76 13.99 -2.30
N GLY A 149 -9.90 12.99 -2.10
CA GLY A 149 -9.59 12.46 -0.78
C GLY A 149 -8.56 13.33 -0.11
N THR A 150 -8.99 14.40 0.55
CA THR A 150 -8.14 15.06 1.54
C THR A 150 -8.15 14.21 2.80
N LEU A 151 -7.37 13.13 2.82
CA LEU A 151 -7.04 12.56 4.13
C LEU A 151 -6.16 13.60 4.82
N ARG A 152 -6.62 14.10 5.97
CA ARG A 152 -5.84 15.02 6.80
C ARG A 152 -4.55 14.29 7.22
N PRO A 153 -3.37 14.93 7.22
CA PRO A 153 -2.22 14.34 7.87
C PRO A 153 -2.63 13.96 9.31
N PRO A 154 -2.20 12.82 9.85
CA PRO A 154 -2.39 12.55 11.27
C PRO A 154 -1.87 13.77 12.05
N SER A 155 -2.60 14.18 13.09
CA SER A 155 -2.16 15.28 13.96
C SER A 155 -0.79 14.91 14.53
N SER A 156 0.25 15.50 13.95
CA SER A 156 1.68 15.37 14.28
C SER A 156 2.36 14.05 13.86
N PRO A 157 3.60 14.10 13.33
CA PRO A 157 4.46 12.93 13.30
C PRO A 157 4.66 12.42 14.75
N PRO A 158 4.76 11.10 14.98
CA PRO A 158 4.72 10.57 16.34
C PRO A 158 5.81 11.07 17.30
N HIS A 159 6.86 11.78 16.85
CA HIS A 159 7.96 12.18 17.75
C HIS A 159 8.60 13.57 17.50
N ALA A 160 7.97 14.49 16.77
CA ALA A 160 8.50 15.87 16.72
C ALA A 160 8.22 16.59 18.06
N GLY A 161 9.20 16.61 18.97
CA GLY A 161 9.24 17.52 20.10
C GLY A 161 8.47 17.11 21.38
N ARG A 162 8.05 15.85 21.53
CA ARG A 162 7.52 15.40 22.84
C ARG A 162 8.69 15.13 23.79
N PRO A 163 8.82 15.85 24.91
CA PRO A 163 9.85 15.53 25.90
C PRO A 163 9.63 14.11 26.41
N VAL A 164 10.62 13.24 26.21
CA VAL A 164 10.64 11.92 26.84
C VAL A 164 10.93 12.15 28.30
N ARG A 165 9.90 12.01 29.16
CA ARG A 165 10.10 12.04 30.61
C ARG A 165 10.93 10.81 30.97
N CYS A 166 12.20 10.99 31.28
CA CYS A 166 12.99 9.96 31.95
C CYS A 166 12.25 9.63 33.26
N GLY A 167 11.80 8.37 33.41
CA GLY A 167 11.01 7.92 34.57
C GLY A 167 11.73 7.99 35.92
N ARG A 168 12.92 8.60 35.97
CA ARG A 168 13.79 8.67 37.15
C ARG A 168 14.03 10.08 37.68
N CYS A 169 13.64 11.14 36.97
CA CYS A 169 13.89 12.51 37.42
C CYS A 169 12.72 13.44 37.03
N SER A 170 12.24 14.24 37.98
CA SER A 170 11.03 15.06 37.87
C SER A 170 11.21 16.37 37.09
N THR A 171 12.34 16.59 36.43
CA THR A 171 12.66 17.83 35.71
C THR A 171 12.77 17.62 34.20
N THR A 172 12.04 18.44 33.43
CA THR A 172 12.15 18.55 31.97
C THR A 172 13.35 19.40 31.60
N LYS A 173 14.30 18.87 30.82
CA LYS A 173 15.34 19.65 30.11
C LYS A 173 15.48 19.18 28.66
N THR A 174 15.80 20.13 27.77
CA THR A 174 16.18 19.93 26.36
C THR A 174 17.56 19.25 26.27
N ALA A 175 17.81 18.53 25.16
CA ALA A 175 18.80 17.47 25.03
C ALA A 175 20.30 17.86 25.05
N ASP A 176 20.66 19.10 25.35
CA ASP A 176 22.06 19.60 25.25
C ASP A 176 22.83 19.61 26.59
N CYS A 177 22.36 18.87 27.59
CA CYS A 177 23.08 18.71 28.86
C CYS A 177 23.13 17.25 29.31
N CYS A 178 24.10 16.49 28.80
CA CYS A 178 24.71 15.42 29.57
C CYS A 178 26.19 15.29 29.13
N PRO A 179 27.16 15.26 30.05
CA PRO A 179 28.57 14.97 29.75
C PRO A 179 28.77 13.53 29.25
#